data_AF-B0P5Y5-F1
#
_entry.id   AF-B0P5Y5-F1
#
_cell.length_a   1.000
_cell.length_b   1.000
_cell.length_c   1.000
_cell.angle_alpha   90.00
_cell.angle_beta   90.00
_cell.angle_gamma   90.00
#
_symmetry.space_group_name_H-M   'P 1'
#
loop_
_entity.id
_entity.type
_entity.pdbx_description
1 polymer ?
#
loop_
_entity_poly.entity_id
_entity_poly.type
_entity_poly.pdbx_seq_one_letter_code
_entity_poly.pdbx_strand_id
1 'polypeptide(L)'
;MSEISKYEAYKKKLQGVCDENDLVFRFRCDRYPITLTIKPVTGLEEQLSLLENVEDKGYTSPDASIVFFFKDGSITYKTSQTFTINDTLFSKIKNLFKNMHYCWLQFFFRDVVEKGVLTPKTMPVIDKSNDDLPKEAEPLESFDDEGEYGDDGTLSGDDEGDGAPPVGESGNPPATDLDDPVLQEAARIVRAENKATVSLLQLRMGIGYAKAARIIDALEDLGVVGPFNGSEPREVLPYDEPDDQEGGDENG
;
A
#
# COMPACT_ATOMS: atom_id res chain seq x y z
N MET A 1 -6.87 11.09 -18.57
CA MET A 1 -5.67 10.36 -19.09
C MET A 1 -6.07 8.94 -19.49
N SER A 2 -5.70 8.48 -20.69
CA SER A 2 -5.93 7.08 -21.12
C SER A 2 -5.19 6.06 -20.24
N GLU A 3 -5.65 4.81 -20.17
CA GLU A 3 -4.98 3.72 -19.43
C GLU A 3 -3.57 3.46 -19.95
N ILE A 4 -3.36 3.67 -21.25
CA ILE A 4 -2.04 3.61 -21.89
C ILE A 4 -1.13 4.69 -21.31
N SER A 5 -1.63 5.93 -21.19
CA SER A 5 -0.87 7.03 -20.59
C SER A 5 -0.52 6.75 -19.12
N LYS A 6 -1.48 6.20 -18.35
CA LYS A 6 -1.24 5.80 -16.95
C LYS A 6 -0.21 4.67 -16.86
N TYR A 7 -0.32 3.66 -17.71
CA TYR A 7 0.63 2.54 -17.78
C TYR A 7 2.05 3.01 -18.07
N GLU A 8 2.24 3.86 -19.09
CA GLU A 8 3.55 4.41 -19.44
C GLU A 8 4.13 5.28 -18.31
N ALA A 9 3.29 6.05 -17.61
CA ALA A 9 3.71 6.80 -16.44
C ALA A 9 4.22 5.89 -15.31
N TYR A 10 3.50 4.81 -14.98
CA TYR A 10 3.96 3.84 -13.96
C TYR A 10 5.20 3.08 -14.40
N LYS A 11 5.30 2.71 -15.67
CA LYS A 11 6.48 2.05 -16.24
C LYS A 11 7.70 2.96 -16.16
N LYS A 12 7.57 4.24 -16.47
CA LYS A 12 8.65 5.24 -16.34
C LYS A 12 9.08 5.42 -14.88
N LYS A 13 8.14 5.44 -13.94
CA LYS A 13 8.44 5.46 -12.50
C LYS A 13 9.18 4.20 -12.07
N LEU A 14 8.77 3.02 -12.54
CA LEU A 14 9.46 1.76 -12.25
C LEU A 14 10.86 1.73 -12.83
N GLN A 15 11.06 2.26 -14.04
CA GLN A 15 12.38 2.40 -14.64
C GLN A 15 13.28 3.26 -13.76
N GLY A 16 12.83 4.46 -13.34
CA GLY A 16 13.63 5.31 -12.44
C GLY A 16 13.99 4.63 -11.13
N VAL A 17 13.02 3.95 -10.49
CA VAL A 17 13.27 3.18 -9.25
C VAL A 17 14.29 2.06 -9.46
N CYS A 18 14.27 1.39 -10.62
CA CYS A 18 15.22 0.32 -10.92
C CYS A 18 16.62 0.90 -11.22
N ASP A 19 16.70 1.96 -12.02
CA ASP A 19 17.96 2.61 -12.40
C ASP A 19 18.69 3.19 -11.17
N GLU A 20 17.96 3.78 -10.23
CA GLU A 20 18.51 4.32 -8.97
C GLU A 20 19.09 3.24 -8.03
N ASN A 21 18.74 1.97 -8.24
CA ASN A 21 19.11 0.86 -7.36
C ASN A 21 19.89 -0.24 -8.08
N ASP A 22 20.43 0.05 -9.28
CA ASP A 22 21.19 -0.89 -10.10
C ASP A 22 20.40 -2.17 -10.42
N LEU A 23 19.11 -2.01 -10.73
CA LEU A 23 18.21 -3.09 -11.07
C LEU A 23 17.73 -2.96 -12.52
N VAL A 24 17.40 -4.11 -13.13
CA VAL A 24 16.67 -4.19 -14.38
C VAL A 24 15.37 -4.95 -14.18
N PHE A 25 14.32 -4.54 -14.90
CA PHE A 25 13.03 -5.20 -14.83
C PHE A 25 12.55 -5.73 -16.17
N ARG A 26 11.70 -6.75 -16.12
CA ARG A 26 10.98 -7.29 -17.27
C ARG A 26 9.54 -7.58 -16.88
N PHE A 27 8.61 -6.83 -17.48
CA PHE A 27 7.18 -7.06 -17.36
C PHE A 27 6.72 -7.99 -18.49
N ARG A 28 6.10 -9.12 -18.14
CA ARG A 28 5.56 -10.10 -19.11
C ARG A 28 4.06 -10.23 -18.92
N CYS A 29 3.32 -9.84 -19.96
CA CYS A 29 1.87 -9.86 -20.03
C CYS A 29 1.34 -10.78 -21.15
N ASP A 30 2.23 -11.49 -21.84
CA ASP A 30 1.96 -12.44 -22.93
C ASP A 30 1.50 -13.83 -22.45
N ARG A 31 1.33 -14.01 -21.15
CA ARG A 31 1.01 -15.30 -20.51
C ARG A 31 0.32 -15.10 -19.17
N TYR A 32 -0.33 -16.15 -18.68
CA TYR A 32 -0.83 -16.22 -17.30
C TYR A 32 0.11 -17.06 -16.40
N PRO A 33 0.36 -16.64 -15.15
CA PRO A 33 0.06 -15.30 -14.62
C PRO A 33 0.94 -14.22 -15.29
N ILE A 34 0.48 -12.97 -15.27
CA ILE A 34 1.31 -11.81 -15.61
C ILE A 34 2.40 -11.69 -14.55
N THR A 35 3.65 -11.47 -14.99
CA THR A 35 4.81 -11.45 -14.10
C THR A 35 5.64 -10.19 -14.28
N LEU A 36 6.18 -9.67 -13.18
CA LEU A 36 7.28 -8.71 -13.19
C LEU A 36 8.53 -9.38 -12.64
N THR A 37 9.59 -9.46 -13.44
CA THR A 37 10.90 -9.97 -13.01
C THR A 37 11.84 -8.80 -12.74
N ILE A 38 12.53 -8.82 -11.61
CA ILE A 38 13.59 -7.88 -11.22
C ILE A 38 14.90 -8.65 -11.12
N LYS A 39 15.99 -8.09 -11.64
CA LYS A 39 17.36 -8.64 -11.56
C LYS A 39 18.34 -7.52 -11.24
N PRO A 40 19.46 -7.80 -10.56
CA PRO A 40 20.54 -6.82 -10.47
C PRO A 40 21.16 -6.59 -11.85
N VAL A 41 21.64 -5.38 -12.10
CA VAL A 41 22.57 -5.10 -13.19
C VAL A 41 23.86 -5.86 -12.86
N THR A 42 24.37 -6.65 -13.81
CA THR A 42 25.67 -7.31 -13.64
C THR A 42 26.65 -6.74 -14.65
N GLY A 43 27.39 -5.71 -14.25
CA GLY A 43 28.59 -5.26 -14.96
C GLY A 43 29.79 -6.14 -14.61
N LEU A 44 30.62 -6.49 -15.59
CA LEU A 44 31.88 -7.25 -15.38
C LEU A 44 32.85 -6.54 -14.41
N GLU A 45 32.73 -5.21 -14.26
CA GLU A 45 33.55 -4.32 -13.43
C GLU A 45 33.05 -4.20 -11.98
N GLU A 46 31.75 -4.43 -11.72
CA GLU A 46 31.08 -4.26 -10.41
C GLU A 46 31.14 -5.53 -9.55
N GLN A 47 31.45 -6.68 -10.15
CA GLN A 47 31.65 -7.94 -9.44
C GLN A 47 32.83 -7.88 -8.43
N LEU A 48 33.78 -6.97 -8.64
CA LEU A 48 34.92 -6.72 -7.75
C LEU A 48 34.57 -5.79 -6.58
N SER A 49 33.63 -4.84 -6.74
CA SER A 49 33.22 -3.90 -5.68
C SER A 49 32.13 -4.47 -4.76
N LEU A 50 31.36 -5.46 -5.23
CA LEU A 50 30.37 -6.19 -4.45
C LEU A 50 30.96 -7.00 -3.29
N LEU A 51 32.26 -7.34 -3.35
CA LEU A 51 32.99 -7.99 -2.26
C LEU A 51 33.47 -6.99 -1.19
N GLU A 52 33.56 -5.70 -1.51
CA GLU A 52 34.06 -4.66 -0.60
C GLU A 52 32.93 -3.98 0.20
N ASN A 53 31.70 -3.98 -0.34
CA ASN A 53 30.52 -3.37 0.28
C ASN A 53 29.61 -4.37 1.06
N VAL A 54 30.09 -5.59 1.31
CA VAL A 54 29.29 -6.69 1.92
C VAL A 54 28.86 -6.37 3.35
N GLU A 55 29.59 -5.51 4.05
CA GLU A 55 29.35 -5.24 5.48
C GLU A 55 28.07 -4.43 5.75
N ASP A 56 27.55 -3.66 4.77
CA ASP A 56 26.39 -2.76 5.00
C ASP A 56 25.10 -3.10 4.23
N LYS A 57 25.17 -3.74 3.05
CA LYS A 57 23.98 -3.92 2.15
C LYS A 57 23.49 -5.35 1.98
N GLY A 58 24.21 -6.34 2.52
CA GLY A 58 23.92 -7.76 2.31
C GLY A 58 24.26 -8.23 0.89
N TYR A 59 24.52 -9.53 0.75
CA TYR A 59 24.94 -10.11 -0.52
C TYR A 59 23.75 -10.34 -1.46
N THR A 60 23.84 -9.85 -2.70
CA THR A 60 22.92 -10.20 -3.79
C THR A 60 23.69 -10.95 -4.87
N SER A 61 23.21 -12.14 -5.24
CA SER A 61 23.87 -12.94 -6.25
C SER A 61 23.67 -12.31 -7.64
N PRO A 62 24.68 -12.31 -8.53
CA PRO A 62 24.56 -11.71 -9.87
C PRO A 62 23.45 -12.32 -10.72
N ASP A 63 23.22 -13.63 -10.57
CA ASP A 63 22.15 -14.37 -11.25
C ASP A 63 20.83 -14.39 -10.46
N ALA A 64 20.74 -13.62 -9.38
CA ALA A 64 19.53 -13.54 -8.58
C ALA A 64 18.40 -12.84 -9.34
N SER A 65 17.18 -13.26 -9.05
CA SER A 65 16.00 -12.61 -9.59
C SER A 65 14.85 -12.70 -8.60
N ILE A 66 14.01 -11.66 -8.58
CA ILE A 66 12.71 -11.65 -7.91
C ILE A 66 11.64 -11.63 -8.98
N VAL A 67 10.66 -12.54 -8.88
CA VAL A 67 9.52 -12.62 -9.80
C VAL A 67 8.24 -12.37 -9.02
N PHE A 68 7.57 -11.25 -9.29
CA PHE A 68 6.27 -10.90 -8.74
C PHE A 68 5.15 -11.41 -9.66
N PHE A 69 4.06 -11.90 -9.07
CA PHE A 69 2.85 -12.34 -9.76
C PHE A 69 1.64 -12.29 -8.83
N PHE A 70 0.44 -12.22 -9.40
CA PHE A 70 -0.80 -12.35 -8.62
C PHE A 70 -1.14 -13.81 -8.37
N LYS A 71 -1.49 -14.13 -7.13
CA LYS A 71 -2.04 -15.41 -6.70
C LYS A 71 -3.16 -15.13 -5.69
N ASP A 72 -4.35 -15.67 -5.95
CA ASP A 72 -5.51 -15.56 -5.05
C ASP A 72 -5.84 -14.10 -4.64
N GLY A 73 -5.75 -13.16 -5.58
CA GLY A 73 -6.04 -11.73 -5.35
C GLY A 73 -4.91 -10.92 -4.70
N SER A 74 -3.82 -11.57 -4.27
CA SER A 74 -2.67 -10.91 -3.64
C SER A 74 -1.40 -11.01 -4.51
N ILE A 75 -0.48 -10.05 -4.35
CA ILE A 75 0.83 -10.12 -5.01
C ILE A 75 1.74 -11.05 -4.18
N THR A 76 2.15 -12.14 -4.80
CA THR A 76 3.16 -13.09 -4.32
C THR A 76 4.46 -12.89 -5.10
N TYR A 77 5.57 -13.39 -4.57
CA TYR A 77 6.86 -13.38 -5.27
C TYR A 77 7.63 -14.70 -5.10
N LYS A 78 8.59 -14.95 -5.99
CA LYS A 78 9.58 -16.03 -5.88
C LYS A 78 10.97 -15.47 -6.15
N THR A 79 11.97 -15.97 -5.41
CA THR A 79 13.38 -15.63 -5.61
C THR A 79 14.15 -16.83 -6.14
N SER A 80 15.09 -16.62 -7.08
CA SER A 80 15.91 -17.71 -7.64
C SER A 80 17.19 -17.99 -6.85
N GLN A 81 17.77 -16.97 -6.22
CA GLN A 81 18.98 -17.02 -5.41
C GLN A 81 18.87 -15.96 -4.30
N THR A 82 19.93 -15.79 -3.50
CA THR A 82 20.00 -14.72 -2.48
C THR A 82 19.89 -13.36 -3.16
N PHE A 83 18.77 -12.69 -2.93
CA PHE A 83 18.49 -11.35 -3.41
C PHE A 83 18.15 -10.49 -2.20
N THR A 84 19.05 -9.58 -1.83
CA THR A 84 18.84 -8.66 -0.72
C THR A 84 18.34 -7.32 -1.27
N ILE A 85 17.18 -6.88 -0.80
CA ILE A 85 16.56 -5.62 -1.20
C ILE A 85 15.87 -4.99 0.01
N ASN A 86 15.96 -3.67 0.14
CA ASN A 86 15.30 -2.94 1.24
C ASN A 86 13.77 -3.06 1.13
N ASP A 87 13.08 -3.26 2.25
CA ASP A 87 11.61 -3.40 2.32
C ASP A 87 10.84 -2.22 1.71
N THR A 88 11.39 -1.00 1.84
CA THR A 88 10.82 0.21 1.24
C THR A 88 10.87 0.14 -0.28
N LEU A 89 12.01 -0.28 -0.84
CA LEU A 89 12.19 -0.46 -2.27
C LEU A 89 11.31 -1.59 -2.80
N PHE A 90 11.27 -2.71 -2.08
CA PHE A 90 10.41 -3.85 -2.38
C PHE A 90 8.93 -3.42 -2.45
N SER A 91 8.48 -2.64 -1.47
CA SER A 91 7.10 -2.13 -1.40
C SER A 91 6.79 -1.16 -2.54
N LYS A 92 7.73 -0.28 -2.91
CA LYS A 92 7.59 0.61 -4.07
C LYS A 92 7.44 -0.18 -5.37
N ILE A 93 8.31 -1.17 -5.61
CA ILE A 93 8.25 -2.04 -6.80
C ILE A 93 6.92 -2.81 -6.83
N LYS A 94 6.50 -3.40 -5.69
CA LYS A 94 5.23 -4.12 -5.56
C LYS A 94 4.02 -3.25 -5.90
N ASN A 95 3.98 -2.01 -5.42
CA ASN A 95 2.89 -1.08 -5.72
C ASN A 95 2.88 -0.64 -7.19
N LEU A 96 4.06 -0.40 -7.79
CA LEU A 96 4.16 -0.09 -9.22
C LEU A 96 3.70 -1.27 -10.07
N PHE A 97 4.09 -2.50 -9.71
CA PHE A 97 3.59 -3.72 -10.36
C PHE A 97 2.07 -3.82 -10.29
N LYS A 98 1.47 -3.60 -9.11
CA LYS A 98 0.00 -3.59 -8.92
C LYS A 98 -0.68 -2.63 -9.90
N ASN A 99 -0.20 -1.40 -9.96
CA ASN A 99 -0.79 -0.36 -10.79
C ASN A 99 -0.62 -0.64 -12.30
N MET A 100 0.58 -1.08 -12.71
CA MET A 100 0.83 -1.48 -14.10
C MET A 100 -0.04 -2.66 -14.52
N HIS A 101 -0.17 -3.67 -13.64
CA HIS A 101 -1.02 -4.83 -13.87
C HIS A 101 -2.48 -4.43 -14.07
N TYR A 102 -3.00 -3.55 -13.20
CA TYR A 102 -4.37 -3.05 -13.31
C TYR A 102 -4.63 -2.29 -14.61
N CYS A 103 -3.77 -1.32 -14.95
CA CYS A 103 -3.90 -0.57 -16.20
C CYS A 103 -3.83 -1.48 -17.43
N TRP A 104 -2.95 -2.49 -17.40
CA TRP A 104 -2.84 -3.46 -18.47
C TRP A 104 -4.12 -4.30 -18.63
N LEU A 105 -4.69 -4.80 -17.53
CA LEU A 105 -5.93 -5.59 -17.59
C LEU A 105 -7.12 -4.78 -18.12
N GLN A 106 -7.27 -3.53 -17.68
CA GLN A 106 -8.33 -2.65 -18.20
C GLN A 106 -8.18 -2.40 -19.69
N PHE A 107 -6.97 -2.07 -20.14
CA PHE A 107 -6.66 -1.88 -21.55
C PHE A 107 -6.92 -3.15 -22.35
N PHE A 108 -6.40 -4.29 -21.91
CA PHE A 108 -6.56 -5.58 -22.57
C PHE A 108 -8.04 -5.95 -22.72
N PHE A 109 -8.81 -5.85 -21.63
CA PHE A 109 -10.23 -6.18 -21.67
C PHE A 109 -10.99 -5.29 -22.65
N ARG A 110 -10.79 -3.97 -22.60
CA ARG A 110 -11.39 -3.04 -23.56
C ARG A 110 -10.99 -3.38 -24.99
N ASP A 111 -9.69 -3.51 -25.28
CA ASP A 111 -9.17 -3.74 -26.62
C ASP A 111 -9.74 -5.03 -27.25
N VAL A 112 -9.84 -6.10 -26.46
CA VAL A 112 -10.39 -7.39 -26.90
C VAL A 112 -11.90 -7.30 -27.16
N VAL A 113 -12.65 -6.54 -26.34
CA VAL A 113 -14.09 -6.32 -26.53
C VAL A 113 -14.36 -5.42 -27.74
N GLU A 114 -13.63 -4.31 -27.89
CA GLU A 114 -13.79 -3.36 -29.01
C GLU A 114 -13.42 -3.99 -30.36
N LYS A 115 -12.40 -4.87 -30.38
CA LYS A 115 -12.05 -5.64 -31.58
C LYS A 115 -13.00 -6.81 -31.85
N GLY A 116 -13.96 -7.06 -30.97
CA GLY A 116 -14.91 -8.17 -31.09
C GLY A 116 -14.30 -9.56 -30.94
N VAL A 117 -13.07 -9.66 -30.40
CA VAL A 117 -12.41 -10.94 -30.11
C VAL A 117 -13.13 -11.64 -28.95
N LEU A 118 -13.53 -10.88 -27.92
CA LEU A 118 -14.40 -11.36 -26.85
C LEU A 118 -15.80 -10.79 -27.06
N THR A 119 -16.74 -11.67 -27.39
CA THR A 119 -18.15 -11.33 -27.58
C THR A 119 -18.97 -11.74 -26.36
N PRO A 120 -20.20 -11.20 -26.17
CA PRO A 120 -21.08 -11.62 -25.08
C PRO A 120 -21.34 -13.13 -25.03
N LYS A 121 -21.32 -13.81 -26.17
CA LYS A 121 -21.54 -15.26 -26.27
C LYS A 121 -20.32 -16.09 -25.84
N THR A 122 -19.13 -15.53 -25.99
CA THR A 122 -17.85 -16.17 -25.64
C THR A 122 -17.30 -15.67 -24.30
N MET A 123 -18.06 -14.83 -23.59
CA MET A 123 -17.68 -14.30 -22.30
C MET A 123 -17.64 -15.42 -21.26
N PRO A 124 -16.51 -15.63 -20.56
CA PRO A 124 -16.43 -16.62 -19.50
C PRO A 124 -17.45 -16.32 -18.40
N VAL A 125 -18.12 -17.36 -17.90
CA VAL A 125 -19.04 -17.27 -16.77
C VAL A 125 -18.39 -17.95 -15.57
N ILE A 126 -18.41 -17.29 -14.42
CA ILE A 126 -17.99 -17.90 -13.15
C ILE A 126 -19.11 -18.84 -12.73
N ASP A 127 -18.85 -20.14 -12.78
CA ASP A 127 -19.81 -21.15 -12.32
C ASP A 127 -19.90 -21.11 -10.79
N LYS A 128 -21.03 -20.60 -10.29
CA LYS A 128 -21.31 -20.51 -8.85
C LYS A 128 -21.78 -21.83 -8.24
N SER A 129 -21.97 -22.87 -9.05
CA SER A 129 -22.40 -24.20 -8.60
C SER A 129 -21.25 -25.15 -8.25
N ASN A 130 -20.00 -24.70 -8.42
CA ASN A 130 -18.83 -25.52 -8.16
C ASN A 130 -18.66 -25.73 -6.64
N ASP A 131 -18.72 -26.99 -6.19
CA ASP A 131 -18.56 -27.46 -4.81
C ASP A 131 -17.19 -27.12 -4.18
N ASP A 132 -16.28 -26.49 -4.93
CA ASP A 132 -14.98 -25.99 -4.47
C ASP A 132 -15.07 -24.61 -3.77
N LEU A 133 -16.26 -24.02 -3.65
CA LEU A 133 -16.47 -22.88 -2.77
C LEU A 133 -16.19 -23.31 -1.32
N PRO A 134 -15.27 -22.66 -0.59
CA PRO A 134 -15.11 -22.93 0.83
C PRO A 134 -16.47 -22.77 1.51
N LYS A 135 -16.88 -23.78 2.29
CA LYS A 135 -18.23 -23.86 2.91
C LYS A 135 -18.57 -22.67 3.82
N GLU A 136 -17.59 -21.82 4.11
CA GLU A 136 -17.63 -20.67 5.01
C GLU A 136 -17.02 -19.45 4.32
N ALA A 137 -17.44 -19.14 3.08
CA ALA A 137 -17.15 -17.83 2.52
C ALA A 137 -17.97 -16.78 3.31
N GLU A 138 -17.32 -16.09 4.24
CA GLU A 138 -17.89 -14.92 4.93
C GLU A 138 -18.54 -13.98 3.91
N PRO A 139 -19.82 -13.61 4.08
CA PRO A 139 -20.47 -12.65 3.20
C PRO A 139 -19.63 -11.38 3.09
N LEU A 140 -19.29 -11.00 1.85
CA LEU A 140 -18.76 -9.67 1.59
C LEU A 140 -19.80 -8.68 2.11
N GLU A 141 -19.42 -7.84 3.08
CA GLU A 141 -20.26 -6.77 3.58
C GLU A 141 -20.80 -5.98 2.39
N SER A 142 -22.12 -5.75 2.36
CA SER A 142 -22.75 -4.92 1.37
C SER A 142 -22.16 -3.52 1.49
N PHE A 143 -21.25 -3.18 0.57
CA PHE A 143 -20.87 -1.79 0.38
C PHE A 143 -22.10 -1.07 -0.16
N ASP A 144 -22.69 -0.21 0.66
CA ASP A 144 -23.72 0.73 0.21
C ASP A 144 -23.12 1.59 -0.91
N ASP A 145 -23.52 1.28 -2.14
CA ASP A 145 -23.14 1.94 -3.39
C ASP A 145 -23.81 3.31 -3.48
N GLU A 146 -23.32 4.28 -2.72
CA GLU A 146 -23.61 5.71 -2.86
C GLU A 146 -22.30 6.52 -2.89
N GLY A 147 -21.25 5.93 -3.47
CA GLY A 147 -19.98 6.60 -3.76
C GLY A 147 -19.96 7.10 -5.20
N GLU A 148 -20.44 8.32 -5.41
CA GLU A 148 -20.28 9.10 -6.65
C GLU A 148 -18.86 8.92 -7.22
N TYR A 149 -18.75 8.26 -8.38
CA TYR A 149 -17.48 8.17 -9.10
C TYR A 149 -17.08 9.58 -9.57
N GLY A 150 -16.28 10.26 -8.75
CA GLY A 150 -15.67 11.53 -9.09
C GLY A 150 -14.84 11.38 -10.36
N ASP A 151 -15.39 11.90 -11.45
CA ASP A 151 -14.72 12.25 -12.69
C ASP A 151 -13.62 13.28 -12.41
N ASP A 152 -12.41 12.84 -12.05
CA ASP A 152 -11.22 13.72 -12.11
C ASP A 152 -10.59 13.65 -13.50
N GLY A 153 -11.35 14.23 -14.43
CA GLY A 153 -11.03 14.41 -15.82
C GLY A 153 -10.88 15.88 -16.21
N THR A 154 -10.29 16.75 -15.37
CA THR A 154 -9.98 18.14 -15.79
C THR A 154 -8.77 18.74 -15.07
N LEU A 155 -7.65 18.87 -15.79
CA LEU A 155 -6.65 19.93 -15.56
C LEU A 155 -6.17 20.47 -16.91
N SER A 156 -6.99 21.32 -17.52
CA SER A 156 -6.51 22.54 -18.21
C SER A 156 -6.02 23.50 -17.10
N GLY A 157 -4.84 24.11 -17.15
CA GLY A 157 -4.30 24.93 -18.23
C GLY A 157 -4.29 26.39 -17.73
N ASP A 158 -3.10 26.83 -17.32
CA ASP A 158 -2.56 28.21 -17.38
C ASP A 158 -3.09 29.27 -16.38
N ASP A 159 -2.22 29.70 -15.44
CA ASP A 159 -1.99 31.14 -15.14
C ASP A 159 -0.67 31.35 -14.36
N GLU A 160 0.14 32.31 -14.81
CA GLU A 160 1.44 32.71 -14.26
C GLU A 160 1.29 33.72 -13.10
N GLY A 161 2.19 33.69 -12.11
CA GLY A 161 2.24 34.77 -11.12
C GLY A 161 3.14 34.55 -9.90
N ASP A 162 4.44 34.74 -10.10
CA ASP A 162 5.45 35.36 -9.22
C ASP A 162 5.23 35.49 -7.69
N GLY A 163 6.27 35.13 -6.91
CA GLY A 163 6.50 35.65 -5.56
C GLY A 163 6.79 34.62 -4.46
N ALA A 164 8.07 34.31 -4.22
CA ALA A 164 8.55 33.76 -2.94
C ALA A 164 9.15 34.90 -2.07
N PRO A 165 9.45 34.66 -0.77
CA PRO A 165 8.55 34.57 0.39
C PRO A 165 8.77 35.78 1.35
N PRO A 166 8.17 35.78 2.56
CA PRO A 166 9.06 35.82 3.72
C PRO A 166 8.66 34.90 4.89
N VAL A 167 9.65 34.76 5.76
CA VAL A 167 9.84 33.87 6.91
C VAL A 167 9.03 34.32 8.13
N GLY A 168 8.54 33.32 8.89
CA GLY A 168 8.53 33.33 10.36
C GLY A 168 7.15 33.37 11.01
N GLU A 169 6.76 32.27 11.67
CA GLU A 169 6.44 32.33 13.11
C GLU A 169 6.43 30.92 13.73
N SER A 170 7.16 30.78 14.83
CA SER A 170 7.15 29.61 15.70
C SER A 170 5.77 29.40 16.32
N GLY A 171 5.26 28.17 16.25
CA GLY A 171 4.13 27.71 17.03
C GLY A 171 4.37 26.28 17.50
N ASN A 172 4.62 26.14 18.80
CA ASN A 172 4.72 24.90 19.57
C ASN A 172 3.65 23.85 19.14
N PRO A 173 3.94 22.54 19.02
CA PRO A 173 2.88 21.55 18.86
C PRO A 173 1.99 21.60 20.13
N PRO A 174 0.66 21.71 20.00
CA PRO A 174 -0.21 21.59 21.16
C PRO A 174 -0.07 20.18 21.74
N ALA A 175 -0.04 20.11 23.07
CA ALA A 175 -0.08 18.86 23.80
C ALA A 175 -1.31 18.04 23.37
N THR A 176 -1.07 16.78 23.01
CA THR A 176 -2.09 15.77 22.75
C THR A 176 -2.72 15.35 24.07
N ASP A 177 -3.79 16.03 24.48
CA ASP A 177 -4.62 15.63 25.62
C ASP A 177 -5.79 14.72 25.18
N LEU A 178 -6.11 13.72 26.01
CA LEU A 178 -7.26 12.80 25.89
C LEU A 178 -8.64 13.49 25.86
N ASP A 179 -8.67 14.78 26.18
CA ASP A 179 -9.87 15.61 26.17
C ASP A 179 -10.20 16.20 24.78
N ASP A 180 -9.41 15.88 23.74
CA ASP A 180 -9.79 16.22 22.37
C ASP A 180 -11.02 15.39 21.95
N PRO A 181 -12.18 16.02 21.70
CA PRO A 181 -13.40 15.31 21.30
C PRO A 181 -13.22 14.50 20.00
N VAL A 182 -12.26 14.90 19.15
CA VAL A 182 -11.92 14.17 17.93
C VAL A 182 -11.21 12.85 18.27
N LEU A 183 -10.35 12.85 19.28
CA LEU A 183 -9.58 11.67 19.68
C LEU A 183 -10.44 10.65 20.43
N GLN A 184 -11.37 11.13 21.25
CA GLN A 184 -12.37 10.29 21.92
C GLN A 184 -13.31 9.61 20.91
N GLU A 185 -13.75 10.34 19.88
CA GLU A 185 -14.55 9.77 18.81
C GLU A 185 -13.77 8.70 18.03
N ALA A 186 -12.51 8.99 17.69
CA ALA A 186 -11.63 8.04 17.01
C ALA A 186 -11.40 6.77 17.84
N ALA A 187 -11.14 6.90 19.15
CA ALA A 187 -10.99 5.76 20.06
C ALA A 187 -12.25 4.88 20.09
N ARG A 188 -13.45 5.50 20.12
CA ARG A 188 -14.72 4.78 20.09
C ARG A 188 -14.89 3.98 18.80
N ILE A 189 -14.61 4.60 17.65
CA ILE A 189 -14.71 3.96 16.34
C ILE A 189 -13.74 2.78 16.25
N VAL A 190 -12.48 2.99 16.64
CA VAL A 190 -11.42 1.97 16.57
C VAL A 190 -11.75 0.76 17.44
N ARG A 191 -12.27 0.98 18.66
CA ARG A 191 -12.72 -0.09 19.55
C ARG A 191 -13.94 -0.84 19.04
N ALA A 192 -14.92 -0.12 18.47
CA ALA A 192 -16.12 -0.75 17.93
C ALA A 192 -15.79 -1.70 16.77
N GLU A 193 -14.82 -1.34 15.94
CA GLU A 193 -14.40 -2.09 14.75
C GLU A 193 -13.24 -3.07 15.01
N ASN A 194 -12.68 -3.03 16.23
CA ASN A 194 -11.49 -3.76 16.66
C ASN A 194 -10.30 -3.69 15.67
N LYS A 195 -10.18 -2.56 14.95
CA LYS A 195 -9.16 -2.32 13.92
C LYS A 195 -8.75 -0.86 13.95
N ALA A 196 -7.45 -0.58 14.03
CA ALA A 196 -6.92 0.77 13.94
C ALA A 196 -6.20 0.99 12.59
N THR A 197 -6.90 1.61 11.63
CA THR A 197 -6.31 2.00 10.33
C THR A 197 -6.63 3.44 9.98
N VAL A 198 -5.73 4.07 9.23
CA VAL A 198 -5.92 5.43 8.72
C VAL A 198 -7.19 5.51 7.87
N SER A 199 -7.40 4.54 6.96
CA SER A 199 -8.57 4.51 6.08
C SER A 199 -9.90 4.36 6.84
N LEU A 200 -9.92 3.63 7.95
CA LEU A 200 -11.11 3.53 8.80
C LEU A 200 -11.53 4.89 9.35
N LEU A 201 -10.59 5.64 9.91
CA LEU A 201 -10.88 6.98 10.45
C LEU A 201 -11.23 7.99 9.34
N GLN A 202 -10.61 7.89 8.16
CA GLN A 202 -10.97 8.72 7.01
C GLN A 202 -12.45 8.56 6.63
N LEU A 203 -12.93 7.31 6.59
CA LEU A 203 -14.32 7.00 6.22
C LEU A 203 -15.31 7.38 7.32
N ARG A 204 -15.00 7.04 8.58
CA ARG A 204 -15.94 7.24 9.70
C ARG A 204 -16.00 8.68 10.21
N MET A 205 -14.91 9.45 10.06
CA MET A 205 -14.84 10.83 10.57
C MET A 205 -14.77 11.87 9.44
N GLY A 206 -14.71 11.46 8.18
CA GLY A 206 -14.65 12.38 7.03
C GLY A 206 -13.39 13.24 6.98
N ILE A 207 -12.28 12.76 7.54
CA ILE A 207 -11.02 13.52 7.66
C ILE A 207 -10.00 13.12 6.60
N GLY A 208 -9.10 14.05 6.25
CA GLY A 208 -8.00 13.80 5.31
C GLY A 208 -6.91 12.89 5.90
N TYR A 209 -6.13 12.25 5.00
CA TYR A 209 -5.09 11.26 5.35
C TYR A 209 -4.11 11.74 6.43
N ALA A 210 -3.55 12.95 6.28
CA ALA A 210 -2.56 13.49 7.22
C ALA A 210 -3.14 13.71 8.63
N LYS A 211 -4.45 14.02 8.72
CA LYS A 211 -5.14 14.18 10.00
C LYS A 211 -5.46 12.82 10.62
N ALA A 212 -5.93 11.87 9.81
CA ALA A 212 -6.20 10.49 10.27
C ALA A 212 -4.93 9.78 10.77
N ALA A 213 -3.80 9.96 10.08
CA ALA A 213 -2.51 9.39 10.51
C ALA A 213 -2.09 9.92 11.89
N ARG A 214 -2.15 11.24 12.10
CA ARG A 214 -1.84 11.87 13.40
C ARG A 214 -2.75 11.39 14.53
N ILE A 215 -4.02 11.13 14.24
CA ILE A 215 -4.96 10.61 15.24
C ILE A 215 -4.64 9.16 15.59
N ILE A 216 -4.25 8.32 14.62
CA ILE A 216 -3.81 6.95 14.90
C ILE A 216 -2.52 6.93 15.74
N ASP A 217 -1.56 7.81 15.45
CA ASP A 217 -0.33 7.95 16.24
C ASP A 217 -0.66 8.44 17.67
N ALA A 218 -1.55 9.42 17.81
CA ALA A 218 -2.02 9.86 19.13
C ALA A 218 -2.76 8.75 19.90
N LEU A 219 -3.53 7.88 19.23
CA LEU A 219 -4.18 6.73 19.89
C LEU A 219 -3.19 5.64 20.32
N GLU A 220 -2.03 5.54 19.66
CA GLU A 220 -0.92 4.68 20.09
C GLU A 220 -0.25 5.26 21.34
N ASP A 221 0.06 6.56 21.35
CA ASP A 221 0.64 7.24 22.52
C ASP A 221 -0.25 7.12 23.76
N LEU A 222 -1.57 7.02 23.56
CA LEU A 222 -2.58 6.88 24.61
C LEU A 222 -2.88 5.43 24.99
N GLY A 223 -2.19 4.45 24.41
CA GLY A 223 -2.37 3.04 24.74
C GLY A 223 -3.74 2.47 24.31
N VAL A 224 -4.44 3.13 23.39
CA VAL A 224 -5.68 2.60 22.78
C VAL A 224 -5.37 1.62 21.65
N VAL A 225 -4.23 1.82 21.00
CA VAL A 225 -3.78 1.07 19.82
C VAL A 225 -2.36 0.57 20.07
N GLY A 226 -2.10 -0.66 19.67
CA GLY A 226 -0.79 -1.30 19.77
C GLY A 226 0.25 -0.71 18.80
N PRO A 227 1.52 -1.10 18.95
CA PRO A 227 2.61 -0.55 18.17
C PRO A 227 2.43 -0.81 16.68
N PHE A 228 2.97 0.09 15.86
CA PHE A 228 2.96 -0.04 14.42
C PHE A 228 3.61 -1.37 13.94
N ASN A 229 2.82 -2.25 13.33
CA ASN A 229 3.26 -3.56 12.83
C ASN A 229 3.36 -3.60 11.28
N GLY A 230 3.87 -2.53 10.66
CA GLY A 230 4.10 -2.49 9.21
C GLY A 230 2.84 -2.19 8.39
N SER A 231 2.48 -3.07 7.44
CA SER A 231 1.35 -2.81 6.50
C SER A 231 -0.01 -3.29 7.01
N GLU A 232 -0.05 -3.90 8.19
CA GLU A 232 -1.27 -4.46 8.78
C GLU A 232 -1.98 -3.44 9.67
N PRO A 233 -3.32 -3.57 9.84
CA PRO A 233 -4.06 -2.78 10.82
C PRO A 233 -3.43 -2.92 12.21
N ARG A 234 -3.25 -1.79 12.92
CA ARG A 234 -2.73 -1.85 14.29
C ARG A 234 -3.77 -2.54 15.17
N GLU A 235 -3.28 -3.38 16.08
CA GLU A 235 -4.12 -4.08 17.05
C GLU A 235 -4.73 -3.07 18.03
N VAL A 236 -6.00 -3.25 18.41
CA VAL A 236 -6.67 -2.38 19.37
C VAL A 236 -6.48 -2.98 20.76
N LEU A 237 -5.89 -2.20 21.66
CA LEU A 237 -5.62 -2.68 23.01
C LEU A 237 -6.92 -2.67 23.83
N PRO A 238 -7.21 -3.77 24.56
CA PRO A 238 -8.36 -3.81 25.46
C PRO A 238 -8.20 -2.79 26.59
N TYR A 239 -9.32 -2.27 27.08
CA TYR A 239 -9.32 -1.34 28.20
C TYR A 239 -9.06 -2.11 29.50
N ASP A 240 -7.85 -2.01 30.04
CA ASP A 240 -7.61 -2.30 31.45
C ASP A 240 -7.83 -0.99 32.21
N GLU A 241 -8.85 -0.94 33.07
CA GLU A 241 -8.93 0.05 34.14
C GLU A 241 -9.26 -0.67 35.46
N PRO A 242 -8.71 -0.24 36.62
CA PRO A 242 -7.57 0.65 36.86
C PRO A 242 -6.44 -0.02 37.70
N ASP A 243 -5.25 0.56 37.62
CA ASP A 243 -4.26 0.48 38.70
C ASP A 243 -4.84 1.23 39.92
N ASP A 244 -5.40 0.49 40.87
CA ASP A 244 -5.63 0.99 42.23
C ASP A 244 -4.26 1.20 42.90
N GLN A 245 -3.65 2.37 42.70
CA GLN A 245 -2.64 2.89 43.62
C GLN A 245 -3.31 3.81 44.63
N GLU A 246 -3.72 3.24 45.77
CA GLU A 246 -3.62 3.93 47.06
C GLU A 246 -3.64 2.92 48.22
N GLY A 247 -2.64 3.00 49.09
CA GLY A 247 -2.77 2.56 50.48
C GLY A 247 -2.07 1.27 50.88
N GLY A 248 -0.75 1.19 50.66
CA GLY A 248 0.08 0.52 51.66
C GLY A 248 0.18 1.43 52.87
N ASP A 249 -0.64 1.19 53.90
CA ASP A 249 -0.42 1.72 55.24
C ASP A 249 -1.00 0.80 56.33
N GLU A 250 -0.12 0.48 57.27
CA GLU A 250 -0.32 0.17 58.70
C GLU A 250 -0.64 -1.26 59.18
N ASN A 251 0.37 -1.81 59.87
CA ASN A 251 0.38 -2.95 60.79
C ASN A 251 -0.88 -3.14 61.67
N GLY A 252 -1.26 -4.41 61.80
CA GLY A 252 -2.05 -4.96 62.92
C GLY A 252 -1.86 -6.48 63.03
#